data_AF-A0A3S3QVX8-F1
#
_entry.id   AF-A0A3S3QVX8-F1
#
_cell.length_a   1.000
_cell.length_b   1.000
_cell.length_c   1.000
_cell.angle_alpha   90.00
_cell.angle_beta   90.00
_cell.angle_gamma   90.00
#
_symmetry.space_group_name_H-M   'P 1'
#
loop_
_entity.id
_entity.type
_entity.pdbx_description
1 polymer ?
#
loop_
_entity_poly.entity_id
_entity_poly.type
_entity_poly.pdbx_seq_one_letter_code
_entity_poly.pdbx_strand_id
1 'polypeptide(L)' 'ELLPDIPIFLGTMQSQDDADTAAIRYTNKTDSDIEIKIEEEQSADTETHHGMESTGYFLFYFNKQ' A
#
# COMPACT_ATOMS: atom_id res chain seq x y z
N GLU A 1 -11.65 -19.72 -10.35
CA GLU A 1 -11.93 -18.38 -10.90
C GLU A 1 -10.66 -17.92 -11.62
N LEU A 2 -10.77 -17.35 -12.83
CA LEU A 2 -9.59 -16.81 -13.54
C LEU A 2 -9.12 -15.56 -12.80
N LEU A 3 -7.80 -15.39 -12.67
CA LEU A 3 -7.23 -14.20 -12.04
C LEU A 3 -7.61 -12.93 -12.84
N PRO A 4 -7.82 -11.79 -12.16
CA PRO A 4 -8.16 -10.53 -12.82
C PRO A 4 -7.00 -10.06 -13.71
N ASP A 5 -7.32 -9.35 -14.79
CA ASP A 5 -6.32 -8.73 -15.67
C ASP A 5 -5.65 -7.47 -15.04
N ILE A 6 -6.00 -7.17 -13.78
CA ILE A 6 -5.41 -6.12 -12.93
C ILE A 6 -4.30 -6.77 -12.08
N PRO A 7 -3.11 -6.15 -11.96
CA PRO A 7 -1.99 -6.74 -11.21
C PRO A 7 -2.32 -6.98 -9.74
N ILE A 8 -1.77 -8.07 -9.21
CA ILE A 8 -1.74 -8.29 -7.76
C ILE A 8 -0.68 -7.37 -7.18
N PHE A 9 -1.08 -6.58 -6.17
CA PHE A 9 -0.21 -5.68 -5.43
C PHE A 9 0.15 -6.32 -4.09
N LEU A 10 1.44 -6.40 -3.80
CA LEU A 10 1.97 -6.77 -2.50
C LEU A 10 2.93 -5.66 -2.05
N GLY A 11 2.51 -4.88 -1.04
CA GLY A 11 3.29 -3.77 -0.50
C GLY A 11 3.67 -3.98 0.96
N THR A 12 4.78 -3.37 1.38
CA THR A 12 5.22 -3.36 2.79
C THR A 12 5.99 -2.07 3.12
N MET A 13 5.91 -1.66 4.38
CA MET A 13 6.74 -0.58 4.93
C MET A 13 8.20 -1.04 4.96
N GLN A 14 9.12 -0.18 4.53
CA GLN A 14 10.57 -0.47 4.52
C GLN A 14 11.37 0.43 5.47
N SER A 15 10.74 1.47 6.00
CA SER A 15 11.26 2.29 7.10
C SER A 15 10.16 2.55 8.11
N GLN A 16 10.57 3.02 9.30
CA GLN A 16 9.69 3.57 10.32
C GLN A 16 10.28 4.91 10.79
N ASP A 17 9.53 6.00 10.65
CA ASP A 17 9.89 7.40 10.97
C ASP A 17 8.95 8.02 12.02
N ASP A 18 7.91 7.29 12.46
CA ASP A 18 7.06 7.67 13.60
C ASP A 18 6.76 6.50 14.57
N ALA A 19 6.21 6.82 15.74
CA ALA A 19 5.92 5.87 16.82
C ALA A 19 4.54 5.22 16.70
N ASP A 20 3.60 5.88 16.04
CA ASP A 20 2.25 5.35 15.85
C ASP A 20 2.22 4.25 14.78
N THR A 21 1.27 3.33 14.92
CA THR A 21 1.17 2.21 13.98
C THR A 21 0.54 2.69 12.69
N ALA A 22 1.23 2.48 11.57
CA ALA A 22 0.66 2.78 10.26
C ALA A 22 0.43 1.51 9.40
N ALA A 23 -0.45 1.64 8.41
CA ALA A 23 -0.68 0.61 7.41
C ALA A 23 -0.69 1.16 5.99
N ILE A 24 -0.24 0.35 5.03
CA ILE A 24 -0.40 0.63 3.61
C ILE A 24 -1.87 0.46 3.20
N ARG A 25 -2.43 1.51 2.63
CA ARG A 25 -3.70 1.51 1.89
C ARG A 25 -3.42 1.76 0.42
N TYR A 26 -4.26 1.19 -0.45
CA TYR A 26 -4.23 1.51 -1.86
C TYR A 26 -5.63 1.61 -2.44
N THR A 27 -5.78 2.41 -3.48
CA THR A 27 -7.03 2.58 -4.24
C THR A 27 -6.73 2.79 -5.73
N ASN A 28 -7.79 2.89 -6.54
CA ASN A 28 -7.73 3.25 -7.96
C ASN A 28 -6.73 2.41 -8.78
N LYS A 29 -6.58 1.12 -8.42
CA LYS A 29 -5.64 0.21 -9.09
C LYS A 29 -6.17 -0.22 -10.45
N THR A 30 -5.45 0.16 -11.50
CA THR A 30 -5.66 -0.26 -12.89
C THR A 30 -4.49 -1.18 -13.32
N ASP A 31 -4.37 -1.45 -14.62
CA ASP A 31 -3.22 -2.12 -15.21
C ASP A 31 -1.96 -1.23 -15.26
N SER A 32 -2.12 0.09 -15.29
CA SER A 32 -1.04 1.08 -15.36
C SER A 32 -0.81 1.91 -14.10
N ASP A 33 -1.80 2.01 -13.21
CA ASP A 33 -1.79 2.96 -12.10
C ASP A 33 -2.20 2.30 -10.78
N ILE A 34 -1.66 2.84 -9.68
CA ILE A 34 -2.07 2.52 -8.32
C ILE A 34 -1.83 3.75 -7.45
N GLU A 35 -2.81 4.11 -6.63
CA GLU A 35 -2.64 5.15 -5.62
C GLU A 35 -2.37 4.49 -4.28
N ILE A 36 -1.28 4.88 -3.64
CA ILE A 36 -0.82 4.33 -2.37
C ILE A 36 -0.82 5.44 -1.32
N LYS A 37 -1.32 5.11 -0.13
CA LYS A 37 -1.28 5.97 1.05
C LYS A 37 -0.75 5.17 2.24
N ILE A 38 0.07 5.81 3.06
CA ILE A 38 0.34 5.34 4.42
C ILE A 38 -0.65 6.02 5.35
N GLU A 39 -1.35 5.22 6.13
CA GLU A 39 -2.40 5.67 7.01
C GLU A 39 -2.06 5.29 8.44
N GLU A 40 -1.76 6.30 9.25
CA GLU A 40 -1.64 6.16 10.70
C GLU A 40 -2.97 5.67 11.29
N GLU A 41 -2.86 4.76 12.24
CA GLU A 41 -3.98 4.31 13.04
C GLU A 41 -4.31 5.31 14.16
N GLN A 42 -5.49 5.16 14.76
CA GLN A 42 -5.94 5.98 15.88
C GLN A 42 -6.17 5.15 17.16
N SER A 43 -5.40 4.07 17.32
CA SER A 43 -5.58 3.14 18.45
C SER A 43 -4.99 3.70 19.75
N ALA A 44 -3.90 4.46 19.65
CA ALA A 44 -3.22 5.12 20.76
C ALA A 44 -3.81 6.51 21.03
N ASP A 45 -3.99 7.33 20.00
CA ASP A 45 -4.66 8.62 20.08
C ASP A 45 -5.32 9.03 18.73
N THR A 46 -5.69 10.30 18.54
CA THR A 46 -6.43 10.79 17.35
C THR A 46 -5.54 11.41 16.27
N GLU A 47 -4.25 11.58 16.55
CA GLU A 47 -3.25 12.09 15.63
C GLU A 47 -3.17 11.16 14.40
N THR A 48 -3.01 11.74 13.20
CA THR A 48 -2.83 10.97 11.95
C THR A 48 -1.83 11.64 11.01
N HIS A 49 -0.99 12.52 11.56
CA HIS A 49 0.03 13.19 10.79
C HIS A 49 1.21 12.23 10.66
N HIS A 50 1.53 11.90 9.42
CA HIS A 50 2.55 10.91 9.11
C HIS A 50 3.81 11.57 8.54
N GLY A 51 4.98 11.12 8.98
CA GLY A 51 6.30 11.51 8.47
C GLY A 51 6.61 11.02 7.05
N MET A 52 7.87 11.13 6.61
CA MET A 52 8.29 10.61 5.31
C MET A 52 8.89 9.21 5.46
N GLU A 53 8.23 8.21 4.90
CA GLU A 53 8.71 6.82 4.96
C GLU A 53 8.83 6.20 3.56
N SER A 54 9.66 5.15 3.49
CA SER A 54 9.84 4.34 2.29
C SER A 54 8.91 3.14 2.31
N THR A 55 8.27 2.88 1.17
CA THR A 55 7.52 1.64 0.91
C THR A 55 8.20 0.84 -0.18
N GLY A 56 8.11 -0.48 -0.08
CA GLY A 56 8.47 -1.40 -1.14
C GLY A 56 7.24 -2.13 -1.65
N TYR A 57 7.19 -2.42 -2.95
CA TYR A 57 6.09 -3.17 -3.53
C TYR A 57 6.53 -4.09 -4.68
N PHE A 58 5.74 -5.14 -4.88
CA PHE A 58 5.77 -5.98 -6.08
C PHE A 58 4.42 -5.92 -6.79
N LEU A 59 4.45 -5.88 -8.12
CA LEU A 59 3.30 -6.04 -8.99
C LEU A 59 3.45 -7.33 -9.79
N PHE A 60 2.47 -8.23 -9.66
CA PHE A 60 2.44 -9.49 -10.39
C PHE A 60 1.36 -9.44 -11.47
N TYR A 61 1.79 -9.53 -12.72
CA TYR A 61 0.93 -9.56 -13.91
C TYR A 61 0.80 -10.99 -14.40
N PHE A 62 -0.43 -11.40 -14.72
CA PHE A 62 -0.69 -12.71 -15.31
C PHE A 62 -0.98 -12.53 -16.79
N ASN A 63 -0.09 -13.03 -17.64
CA ASN A 63 -0.38 -13.12 -19.06
C ASN A 63 -1.27 -14.33 -19.30
N LYS A 64 -2.49 -14.10 -19.78
CA LYS A 64 -3.29 -15.15 -20.42
C LYS A 64 -2.58 -15.48 -21.74
N GLN A 65 -1.95 -16.65 -21.80
CA GLN A 65 -1.46 -17.24 -23.05
C GLN A 65 -2.63 -17.50 -24.00
#